data_AF-A0A2N1LSE6-F1
#
_entry.id   AF-A0A2N1LSE6-F1
#
_cell.length_a   1.000
_cell.length_b   1.000
_cell.length_c   1.000
_cell.angle_alpha   90.00
_cell.angle_beta   90.00
_cell.angle_gamma   90.00
#
_symmetry.space_group_name_H-M   'P 1'
#
loop_
_entity.id
_entity.type
_entity.pdbx_description
1 polymer ?
#
loop_
_entity_poly.entity_id
_entity_poly.type
_entity_poly.pdbx_seq_one_letter_code
_entity_poly.pdbx_strand_id
1 'polypeptide(L)'
;GKKASTCISENLHANDITKGLEFIGNLLINIAHTGNNEIKKNILIKIFETLLFFLPLKSDSTTSFSTSTANTSTDYKEQEKIVLNEPPSLFMIKTLFIKIYKEKECKNVEINDFNEFGHTFGQKLWNSRLDVNLKKSAIESPQTIQEYYNAFPEFLKNFFSGMIDELYEKKMSICNFQRKKHNKPPKVKISGQTIKIVTFITSMLLSLAFPHLKVWLPQVLASLSRMP
;
A
#
# COMPACT_ATOMS: atom_id res chain seq x y z
N GLY A 1 39.53 23.25 -14.87
CA GLY A 1 38.20 22.59 -14.92
C GLY A 1 37.61 22.55 -13.52
N LYS A 2 36.29 22.71 -13.37
CA LYS A 2 35.62 22.54 -12.07
C LYS A 2 35.70 21.07 -11.63
N LYS A 3 36.10 20.81 -10.38
CA LYS A 3 36.08 19.46 -9.80
C LYS A 3 34.63 18.96 -9.80
N ALA A 4 34.42 17.74 -10.28
CA ALA A 4 33.13 17.09 -10.22
C ALA A 4 32.70 16.93 -8.76
N SER A 5 31.44 17.23 -8.44
CA SER A 5 30.89 16.93 -7.13
C SER A 5 30.77 15.41 -6.98
N THR A 6 31.24 14.90 -5.86
CA THR A 6 31.11 13.50 -5.44
C THR A 6 30.02 13.37 -4.39
N CYS A 7 29.46 12.18 -4.22
CA CYS A 7 28.45 11.88 -3.20
C CYS A 7 28.93 12.18 -1.76
N ILE A 8 30.25 12.13 -1.54
CA ILE A 8 30.90 12.52 -0.28
C ILE A 8 30.88 14.05 -0.12
N SER A 9 31.24 14.80 -1.18
CA SER A 9 31.22 16.26 -1.15
C SER A 9 29.81 16.86 -1.00
N GLU A 10 28.79 16.09 -1.36
CA GLU A 10 27.37 16.46 -1.24
C GLU A 10 26.71 15.91 0.04
N ASN A 11 27.47 15.27 0.93
CA ASN A 11 27.01 14.70 2.20
C ASN A 11 25.78 13.77 2.07
N LEU A 12 25.66 13.06 0.94
CA LEU A 12 24.47 12.25 0.63
C LEU A 12 24.35 10.98 1.49
N HIS A 13 25.43 10.58 2.16
CA HIS A 13 25.54 9.36 2.96
C HIS A 13 25.29 9.57 4.47
N ALA A 14 25.01 10.79 4.92
CA ALA A 14 24.89 11.14 6.33
C ALA A 14 23.87 10.28 7.11
N ASN A 15 22.84 9.76 6.41
CA ASN A 15 21.76 8.98 7.02
C ASN A 15 21.77 7.50 6.59
N ASP A 16 22.84 7.01 5.98
CA ASP A 16 22.87 5.64 5.42
C ASP A 16 22.74 4.58 6.51
N ILE A 17 23.33 4.80 7.68
CA ILE A 17 23.23 3.89 8.84
C ILE A 17 21.78 3.80 9.32
N THR A 18 21.15 4.94 9.61
CA THR A 18 19.75 5.00 10.08
C THR A 18 18.80 4.36 9.07
N LYS A 19 18.91 4.74 7.79
CA LYS A 19 18.08 4.18 6.71
C LYS A 19 18.35 2.69 6.49
N GLY A 20 19.59 2.24 6.71
CA GLY A 20 19.96 0.83 6.65
C GLY A 20 19.25 0.02 7.73
N LEU A 21 19.25 0.52 8.97
CA LEU A 21 18.54 -0.12 10.09
C LEU A 21 17.02 -0.13 9.88
N GLU A 22 16.42 0.99 9.47
CA GLU A 22 14.99 1.06 9.12
C GLU A 22 14.62 0.04 8.04
N PHE A 23 15.47 -0.07 7.00
CA PHE A 23 15.27 -1.03 5.92
C PHE A 23 15.33 -2.47 6.41
N ILE A 24 16.29 -2.81 7.27
CA ILE A 24 16.39 -4.14 7.89
C ILE A 24 15.15 -4.42 8.75
N GLY A 25 14.68 -3.46 9.55
CA GLY A 25 13.46 -3.62 10.35
C GLY A 25 12.23 -3.97 9.50
N ASN A 26 12.00 -3.23 8.42
CA ASN A 26 10.91 -3.50 7.48
C ASN A 26 11.06 -4.87 6.79
N LEU A 27 12.29 -5.28 6.48
CA LEU A 27 12.56 -6.60 5.92
C LEU A 27 12.16 -7.72 6.88
N LEU A 28 12.47 -7.58 8.19
CA LEU A 28 12.10 -8.58 9.19
C LEU A 28 10.58 -8.73 9.33
N ILE A 29 9.85 -7.62 9.26
CA ILE A 29 8.38 -7.63 9.22
C ILE A 29 7.89 -8.44 8.01
N ASN A 30 8.49 -8.24 6.83
CA ASN A 30 8.12 -9.00 5.63
C ASN A 30 8.42 -10.49 5.77
N ILE A 31 9.57 -10.86 6.32
CA ILE A 31 9.96 -12.26 6.54
C ILE A 31 8.99 -12.96 7.49
N ALA A 32 8.52 -12.28 8.55
CA ALA A 32 7.54 -12.82 9.49
C ALA A 32 6.24 -13.29 8.81
N HIS A 33 5.84 -12.64 7.71
CA HIS A 33 4.65 -12.98 6.93
C HIS A 33 4.86 -14.01 5.80
N THR A 34 6.07 -14.53 5.59
CA THR A 34 6.34 -15.56 4.56
C THR A 34 5.89 -16.96 4.99
N GLY A 35 5.79 -17.94 4.10
CA GLY A 35 5.38 -19.31 4.44
C GLY A 35 6.48 -20.21 5.02
N ASN A 36 7.76 -19.80 4.97
CA ASN A 36 8.88 -20.68 5.31
C ASN A 36 9.28 -20.58 6.79
N ASN A 37 8.73 -21.47 7.62
CA ASN A 37 8.95 -21.45 9.08
C ASN A 37 10.40 -21.76 9.50
N GLU A 38 11.14 -22.56 8.72
CA GLU A 38 12.53 -22.90 9.03
C GLU A 38 13.46 -21.69 8.85
N ILE A 39 13.28 -20.94 7.74
CA ILE A 39 14.00 -19.69 7.50
C ILE A 39 13.69 -18.65 8.59
N LYS A 40 12.41 -18.50 8.99
CA LYS A 40 12.03 -17.59 10.08
C LYS A 40 12.74 -17.93 11.38
N LYS A 41 12.75 -19.22 11.76
CA LYS A 41 13.40 -19.69 12.99
C LYS A 41 14.89 -19.38 12.98
N ASN A 42 15.59 -19.69 11.87
CA ASN A 42 17.02 -19.47 11.76
C ASN A 42 17.39 -17.98 11.81
N ILE A 43 16.61 -17.14 11.12
CA ILE A 43 16.81 -15.68 11.12
C ILE A 43 16.58 -15.10 12.52
N LEU A 44 15.51 -15.53 13.21
CA LEU A 44 15.21 -15.08 14.56
C LEU A 44 16.34 -15.42 15.54
N ILE A 45 16.85 -16.66 15.50
CA ILE A 45 17.99 -17.09 16.33
C ILE A 45 19.21 -16.20 16.06
N LYS A 46 19.59 -16.01 14.79
CA LYS A 46 20.79 -15.24 14.43
C LYS A 46 20.68 -13.77 14.83
N ILE A 47 19.51 -13.17 14.68
CA ILE A 47 19.27 -11.78 15.11
C ILE A 47 19.31 -11.67 16.63
N PHE A 48 18.68 -12.61 17.34
CA PHE A 48 18.73 -12.63 18.80
C PHE A 48 20.16 -12.77 19.32
N GLU A 49 20.93 -13.72 18.78
CA GLU A 49 22.36 -13.90 19.10
C GLU A 49 23.16 -12.60 18.87
N THR A 50 22.91 -11.93 17.75
CA THR A 50 23.60 -10.68 17.37
C THR A 50 23.22 -9.54 18.31
N LEU A 51 21.92 -9.35 18.58
CA LEU A 51 21.43 -8.28 19.45
C LEU A 51 21.83 -8.49 20.90
N LEU A 52 21.91 -9.75 21.36
CA LEU A 52 22.36 -10.11 22.70
C LEU A 52 23.76 -9.54 22.99
N PHE A 53 24.64 -9.51 22.00
CA PHE A 53 25.97 -8.91 22.12
C PHE A 53 25.95 -7.40 22.37
N PHE A 54 24.92 -6.70 21.91
CA PHE A 54 24.78 -5.24 22.06
C PHE A 54 23.92 -4.83 23.26
N LEU A 55 23.25 -5.80 23.91
CA LEU A 55 22.48 -5.53 25.13
C LEU A 55 23.44 -5.38 26.31
N PRO A 56 23.34 -4.29 27.10
CA PRO A 56 24.10 -4.15 28.34
C PRO A 56 23.47 -5.06 29.40
N LEU A 57 23.69 -6.37 29.31
CA LEU A 57 23.51 -7.23 30.47
C LEU A 57 24.60 -6.83 31.46
N LYS A 58 24.21 -6.04 32.47
CA LYS A 58 25.03 -5.85 33.67
C LYS A 58 25.47 -7.23 34.14
N SER A 59 26.76 -7.49 33.99
CA SER A 59 27.40 -8.70 34.48
C SER A 59 27.32 -8.68 36.00
N ASP A 60 26.38 -9.41 36.57
CA ASP A 60 26.44 -9.91 37.95
C ASP A 60 25.62 -11.20 38.03
N SER A 61 25.98 -12.18 37.19
CA SER A 61 25.84 -13.61 37.42
C SER A 61 26.11 -14.34 36.11
N THR A 62 26.96 -15.35 36.18
CA THR A 62 27.14 -16.40 35.18
C THR A 62 25.81 -17.10 34.92
N THR A 63 24.96 -16.51 34.08
CA THR A 63 23.84 -17.24 33.48
C THR A 63 24.31 -17.78 32.15
N SER A 64 24.93 -18.96 32.18
CA SER A 64 25.13 -19.75 30.98
C SER A 64 23.75 -20.14 30.45
N PHE A 65 23.27 -19.47 29.41
CA PHE A 65 22.15 -19.98 28.64
C PHE A 65 22.67 -21.16 27.83
N SER A 66 22.63 -22.36 28.43
CA SER A 66 22.88 -23.62 27.74
C SER A 66 21.73 -23.87 26.77
N THR A 67 21.88 -23.42 25.53
CA THR A 67 21.04 -23.90 24.43
C THR A 67 21.52 -25.31 24.07
N SER A 68 20.96 -26.31 24.76
CA SER A 68 21.01 -27.69 24.26
C SER A 68 20.25 -27.73 22.95
N THR A 69 20.97 -27.56 21.84
CA THR A 69 20.46 -27.84 20.51
C THR A 69 21.25 -29.04 20.02
N ALA A 70 20.55 -30.16 19.86
CA ALA A 70 21.13 -31.41 19.38
C ALA A 70 21.98 -31.15 18.12
N ASN A 71 23.23 -31.61 18.16
CA ASN A 71 24.14 -31.58 17.03
C ASN A 71 23.59 -32.45 15.89
N THR A 72 22.83 -31.88 14.98
CA THR A 72 22.84 -32.38 13.59
C THR A 72 24.06 -31.78 12.94
N SER A 73 25.13 -32.58 12.89
CA SER A 73 26.26 -32.37 12.00
C SER A 73 25.73 -32.26 10.57
N THR A 74 25.57 -31.03 10.10
CA THR A 74 25.58 -30.74 8.68
C THR A 74 26.87 -29.98 8.45
N ASP A 75 27.79 -30.66 7.77
CA ASP A 75 29.06 -30.17 7.25
C ASP A 75 28.82 -28.92 6.39
N TYR A 76 28.76 -27.76 7.03
CA TYR A 76 28.83 -26.47 6.35
C TYR A 76 30.31 -26.22 6.08
N LYS A 77 30.75 -26.59 4.87
CA LYS A 77 32.00 -26.11 4.26
C LYS A 77 32.27 -24.68 4.71
N GLU A 78 33.47 -24.44 5.22
CA GLU A 78 34.00 -23.14 5.65
C GLU A 78 33.40 -22.00 4.83
N GLN A 79 32.38 -21.34 5.39
CA GLN A 79 31.86 -20.12 4.80
C GLN A 79 32.92 -19.06 5.05
N GLU A 80 33.53 -18.55 3.98
CA GLU A 80 34.40 -17.38 4.04
C GLU A 80 33.75 -16.33 4.93
N LYS A 81 34.37 -16.08 6.08
CA LYS A 81 33.88 -15.11 7.05
C LYS A 81 34.08 -13.74 6.42
N ILE A 82 33.04 -13.17 5.84
CA ILE A 82 33.09 -11.82 5.26
C ILE A 82 33.32 -10.85 6.42
N VAL A 83 34.57 -10.39 6.57
CA VAL A 83 34.92 -9.35 7.54
C VAL A 83 34.62 -8.00 6.91
N LEU A 84 33.52 -7.38 7.35
CA LEU A 84 33.19 -5.99 7.00
C LEU A 84 33.85 -5.06 8.03
N ASN A 85 34.86 -4.31 7.59
CA ASN A 85 35.52 -3.29 8.42
C ASN A 85 34.69 -1.98 8.53
N GLU A 86 33.67 -1.85 7.69
CA GLU A 86 32.77 -0.69 7.61
C GLU A 86 31.32 -1.18 7.48
N PRO A 87 30.32 -0.41 7.93
CA PRO A 87 28.92 -0.78 7.76
C PRO A 87 28.60 -0.93 6.27
N PRO A 88 27.81 -1.96 5.88
CA PRO A 88 27.40 -2.12 4.50
C PRO A 88 26.62 -0.89 4.04
N SER A 89 26.90 -0.42 2.82
CA SER A 89 26.19 0.73 2.28
C SER A 89 24.69 0.45 2.12
N LEU A 90 23.86 1.48 2.20
CA LEU A 90 22.41 1.35 1.99
C LEU A 90 22.07 0.68 0.65
N PHE A 91 22.92 0.88 -0.36
CA PHE A 91 22.80 0.23 -1.66
C PHE A 91 23.03 -1.29 -1.55
N MET A 92 24.09 -1.74 -0.87
CA MET A 92 24.38 -3.17 -0.64
C MET A 92 23.25 -3.86 0.12
N ILE A 93 22.71 -3.20 1.15
CA ILE A 93 21.57 -3.72 1.91
C ILE A 93 20.35 -3.87 0.98
N LYS A 94 20.05 -2.86 0.15
CA LYS A 94 18.90 -2.91 -0.78
C LYS A 94 19.04 -3.95 -1.87
N THR A 95 20.23 -4.15 -2.43
CA THR A 95 20.45 -5.10 -3.54
C THR A 95 20.29 -6.56 -3.12
N LEU A 96 20.78 -6.92 -1.93
CA LEU A 96 20.64 -8.27 -1.36
C LEU A 96 19.18 -8.72 -1.25
N PHE A 97 18.26 -7.78 -0.98
CA PHE A 97 16.87 -8.10 -0.67
C PHE A 97 15.87 -7.62 -1.72
N ILE A 98 16.33 -7.17 -2.90
CA ILE A 98 15.47 -6.73 -4.02
C ILE A 98 14.43 -7.81 -4.41
N LYS A 99 14.78 -9.09 -4.30
CA LYS A 99 13.89 -10.21 -4.66
C LYS A 99 12.76 -10.41 -3.64
N ILE A 100 13.02 -10.14 -2.35
CA ILE A 100 12.02 -10.18 -1.28
C ILE A 100 11.14 -8.92 -1.32
N TYR A 101 11.71 -7.78 -1.76
CA TYR A 101 11.04 -6.48 -1.73
C TYR A 101 10.13 -6.20 -2.93
N LYS A 102 10.34 -6.86 -4.08
CA LYS A 102 9.45 -6.68 -5.25
C LYS A 102 7.97 -7.01 -4.97
N GLU A 103 7.66 -7.63 -3.83
CA GLU A 103 6.32 -8.14 -3.56
C GLU A 103 5.39 -7.17 -2.83
N LYS A 104 5.80 -6.34 -1.86
CA LYS A 104 4.82 -5.49 -1.12
C LYS A 104 5.40 -4.20 -0.54
N GLU A 105 5.24 -3.10 -1.30
CA GLU A 105 5.22 -1.73 -0.76
C GLU A 105 3.76 -1.27 -0.57
N CYS A 106 2.94 -2.12 0.05
CA CYS A 106 1.59 -1.75 0.48
C CYS A 106 1.65 -1.39 1.96
N LYS A 107 1.20 -0.19 2.32
CA LYS A 107 0.80 0.09 3.70
C LYS A 107 -0.21 -1.00 4.07
N ASN A 108 0.10 -1.78 5.11
CA ASN A 108 -0.82 -2.81 5.61
C ASN A 108 -2.01 -2.11 6.28
N VAL A 109 -2.97 -1.66 5.48
CA VAL A 109 -4.33 -1.47 5.96
C VAL A 109 -4.94 -2.86 5.91
N GLU A 110 -4.79 -3.61 7.00
CA GLU A 110 -5.43 -4.91 7.12
C GLU A 110 -6.92 -4.70 7.37
N ILE A 111 -7.69 -4.67 6.29
CA ILE A 111 -9.10 -5.04 6.35
C ILE A 111 -9.09 -6.57 6.51
N ASN A 112 -9.27 -7.01 7.75
CA ASN A 112 -9.14 -8.43 8.13
C ASN A 112 -10.16 -9.33 7.44
N ASP A 113 -11.33 -8.79 7.08
CA ASP A 113 -12.35 -9.49 6.30
C ASP A 113 -13.08 -8.53 5.34
N PHE A 114 -12.79 -8.66 4.04
CA PHE A 114 -13.47 -7.89 3.00
C PHE A 114 -14.94 -8.28 2.81
N ASN A 115 -15.32 -9.50 3.18
CA ASN A 115 -16.71 -9.96 3.11
C ASN A 115 -17.56 -9.24 4.17
N GLU A 116 -17.07 -9.16 5.41
CA GLU A 116 -17.74 -8.40 6.48
C GLU A 116 -17.82 -6.90 6.14
N PHE A 117 -16.75 -6.34 5.57
CA PHE A 117 -16.75 -4.97 5.06
C PHE A 117 -17.85 -4.77 4.00
N GLY A 118 -17.99 -5.72 3.06
CA GLY A 118 -19.04 -5.71 2.04
C GLY A 118 -20.44 -5.75 2.63
N HIS A 119 -20.69 -6.61 3.63
CA HIS A 119 -21.97 -6.66 4.33
C HIS A 119 -22.30 -5.34 5.03
N THR A 120 -21.34 -4.77 5.75
CA THR A 120 -21.49 -3.47 6.43
C THR A 120 -21.80 -2.35 5.43
N PHE A 121 -21.07 -2.32 4.31
CA PHE A 121 -21.29 -1.36 3.25
C PHE A 121 -22.68 -1.50 2.62
N GLY A 122 -23.11 -2.73 2.35
CA GLY A 122 -24.44 -3.04 1.82
C GLY A 122 -25.58 -2.65 2.75
N GLN A 123 -25.46 -2.91 4.05
CA GLN A 123 -26.43 -2.47 5.06
C GLN A 123 -26.53 -0.93 5.09
N LYS A 124 -25.40 -0.23 5.05
CA LYS A 124 -25.37 1.23 5.01
C LYS A 124 -26.03 1.78 3.75
N LEU A 125 -25.81 1.15 2.60
CA LEU A 125 -26.50 1.47 1.34
C LEU A 125 -28.01 1.25 1.46
N TRP A 126 -28.45 0.10 1.96
CA TRP A 126 -29.87 -0.18 2.17
C TRP A 126 -30.55 0.86 3.06
N ASN A 127 -29.92 1.21 4.19
CA ASN A 127 -30.45 2.18 5.15
C ASN A 127 -30.49 3.62 4.60
N SER A 128 -29.71 3.94 3.57
CA SER A 128 -29.75 5.26 2.92
C SER A 128 -31.00 5.51 2.07
N ARG A 129 -31.93 4.54 1.97
CA ARG A 129 -33.16 4.63 1.18
C ARG A 129 -33.98 5.89 1.46
N LEU A 130 -34.12 6.28 2.73
CA LEU A 130 -34.89 7.47 3.11
C LEU A 130 -34.25 8.74 2.55
N ASP A 131 -32.93 8.89 2.72
CA ASP A 131 -32.17 10.04 2.21
C ASP A 131 -32.22 10.13 0.68
N VAL A 132 -32.14 8.98 0.01
CA VAL A 132 -32.27 8.86 -1.45
C VAL A 132 -33.67 9.29 -1.90
N ASN A 133 -34.72 8.84 -1.20
CA ASN A 133 -36.10 9.22 -1.52
C ASN A 133 -36.38 10.71 -1.29
N LEU A 134 -35.77 11.34 -0.28
CA LEU A 134 -35.89 12.79 -0.06
C LEU A 134 -35.31 13.59 -1.24
N LYS A 135 -34.30 13.04 -1.92
CA LYS A 135 -33.64 13.67 -3.07
C LYS A 135 -34.05 13.04 -4.41
N LYS A 136 -35.20 12.34 -4.43
CA LYS A 136 -35.68 11.54 -5.57
C LYS A 136 -35.70 12.33 -6.89
N SER A 137 -36.26 13.54 -6.89
CA SER A 137 -36.34 14.37 -8.11
C SER A 137 -34.97 14.62 -8.74
N ALA A 138 -33.97 14.95 -7.93
CA ALA A 138 -32.60 15.18 -8.39
C ALA A 138 -31.90 13.90 -8.87
N ILE A 139 -32.35 12.71 -8.44
CA ILE A 139 -31.79 11.42 -8.89
C ILE A 139 -32.48 10.92 -10.17
N GLU A 140 -33.77 11.20 -10.33
CA GLU A 140 -34.55 10.75 -11.49
C GLU A 140 -34.50 11.72 -12.67
N SER A 141 -34.42 13.03 -12.40
CA SER A 141 -34.42 14.08 -13.43
C SER A 141 -33.55 15.28 -13.01
N PRO A 142 -32.22 15.10 -12.87
CA PRO A 142 -31.31 16.20 -12.57
C PRO A 142 -31.24 17.21 -13.71
N GLN A 143 -31.06 18.49 -13.37
CA GLN A 143 -30.76 19.56 -14.35
C GLN A 143 -29.27 19.58 -14.73
N THR A 144 -28.39 19.16 -13.81
CA THR A 144 -26.94 19.12 -14.04
C THR A 144 -26.29 17.87 -13.46
N ILE A 145 -25.12 17.48 -14.01
CA ILE A 145 -24.31 16.38 -13.45
C ILE A 145 -23.89 16.68 -12.01
N GLN A 146 -23.67 17.96 -11.66
CA GLN A 146 -23.27 18.35 -10.32
C GLN A 146 -24.43 18.20 -9.32
N GLU A 147 -25.64 18.59 -9.71
CA GLU A 147 -26.86 18.37 -8.91
C GLU A 147 -27.07 16.87 -8.69
N TYR A 148 -26.97 16.08 -9.77
CA TYR A 148 -27.08 14.62 -9.72
C TYR A 148 -26.06 14.00 -8.76
N TYR A 149 -24.78 14.40 -8.89
CA TYR A 149 -23.72 13.98 -7.99
C TYR A 149 -24.00 14.38 -6.54
N ASN A 150 -24.44 15.61 -6.30
CA ASN A 150 -24.73 16.10 -4.96
C ASN A 150 -25.91 15.38 -4.30
N ALA A 151 -26.83 14.82 -5.09
CA ALA A 151 -27.98 14.08 -4.61
C ALA A 151 -27.63 12.72 -3.97
N PHE A 152 -26.46 12.14 -4.29
CA PHE A 152 -26.09 10.84 -3.76
C PHE A 152 -25.78 10.83 -2.25
N PRO A 153 -25.99 9.69 -1.58
CA PRO A 153 -25.53 9.47 -0.21
C PRO A 153 -24.05 9.82 -0.04
N GLU A 154 -23.74 10.59 0.99
CA GLU A 154 -22.40 11.13 1.19
C GLU A 154 -21.34 10.04 1.39
N PHE A 155 -21.69 8.97 2.11
CA PHE A 155 -20.77 7.86 2.32
C PHE A 155 -20.35 7.17 1.01
N LEU A 156 -21.25 7.07 0.01
CA LEU A 156 -20.91 6.51 -1.31
C LEU A 156 -19.95 7.42 -2.06
N LYS A 157 -20.24 8.72 -2.07
CA LYS A 157 -19.38 9.72 -2.72
C LYS A 157 -17.98 9.67 -2.13
N ASN A 158 -17.88 9.67 -0.79
CA ASN A 158 -16.60 9.68 -0.09
C ASN A 158 -15.83 8.38 -0.31
N PHE A 159 -16.50 7.22 -0.23
CA PHE A 159 -15.88 5.93 -0.47
C PHE A 159 -15.30 5.81 -1.88
N PHE A 160 -16.12 6.06 -2.91
CA PHE A 160 -15.65 5.93 -4.29
C PHE A 160 -14.66 7.03 -4.66
N SER A 161 -14.81 8.25 -4.14
CA SER A 161 -13.80 9.31 -4.36
C SER A 161 -12.46 8.90 -3.79
N GLY A 162 -12.42 8.41 -2.55
CA GLY A 162 -11.18 7.92 -1.93
C GLY A 162 -10.53 6.79 -2.71
N MET A 163 -11.31 5.78 -3.13
CA MET A 163 -10.82 4.67 -3.93
C MET A 163 -10.24 5.13 -5.28
N ILE A 164 -10.97 5.99 -5.99
CA ILE A 164 -10.55 6.50 -7.31
C ILE A 164 -9.34 7.42 -7.18
N ASP A 165 -9.29 8.25 -6.14
CA ASP A 165 -8.17 9.15 -5.89
C ASP A 165 -6.88 8.36 -5.57
N GLU A 166 -6.94 7.33 -4.73
CA GLU A 166 -5.77 6.47 -4.46
C GLU A 166 -5.23 5.82 -5.75
N LEU A 167 -6.12 5.28 -6.59
CA LEU A 167 -5.72 4.69 -7.88
C LEU A 167 -5.09 5.73 -8.80
N TYR A 168 -5.66 6.93 -8.87
CA TYR A 168 -5.09 8.00 -9.68
C TYR A 168 -3.73 8.46 -9.16
N GLU A 169 -3.55 8.64 -7.85
CA GLU A 169 -2.26 9.02 -7.26
C GLU A 169 -1.18 7.98 -7.59
N LYS A 170 -1.48 6.68 -7.46
CA LYS A 170 -0.53 5.61 -7.82
C LYS A 170 -0.19 5.62 -9.31
N LYS A 171 -1.19 5.73 -10.18
CA LYS A 171 -0.98 5.81 -11.64
C LYS A 171 -0.16 7.04 -12.02
N MET A 172 -0.44 8.18 -11.38
CA MET A 172 0.25 9.44 -11.62
C MET A 172 1.71 9.37 -11.18
N SER A 173 1.98 8.78 -10.02
CA SER A 173 3.34 8.55 -9.51
C SER A 173 4.19 7.76 -10.53
N ILE A 174 3.65 6.66 -11.04
CA ILE A 174 4.33 5.83 -12.06
C ILE A 174 4.56 6.63 -13.35
N CYS A 175 3.52 7.31 -13.87
CA CYS A 175 3.64 8.11 -15.08
C CYS A 175 4.67 9.24 -14.92
N ASN A 176 4.65 9.96 -13.81
CA ASN A 176 5.56 11.08 -13.55
C ASN A 176 7.00 10.60 -13.37
N PHE A 177 7.21 9.43 -12.74
CA PHE A 177 8.51 8.80 -12.68
C PHE A 177 9.08 8.49 -14.08
N GLN A 178 8.26 7.93 -14.97
CA GLN A 178 8.67 7.68 -16.37
C GLN A 178 8.94 8.99 -17.13
N ARG A 179 8.06 10.00 -16.99
CA ARG A 179 8.23 11.30 -17.67
C ARG A 179 9.51 12.01 -17.21
N LYS A 180 9.85 11.92 -15.92
CA LYS A 180 11.10 12.45 -15.36
C LYS A 180 12.33 11.84 -16.04
N LYS A 181 12.34 10.53 -16.30
CA LYS A 181 13.44 9.87 -17.04
C LYS A 181 13.63 10.40 -18.47
N HIS A 182 12.56 10.88 -19.08
CA HIS A 182 12.57 11.42 -20.45
C HIS A 182 12.62 12.96 -20.49
N ASN A 183 12.96 13.64 -19.39
CA ASN A 183 12.95 15.10 -19.28
C ASN A 183 11.62 15.75 -19.73
N LYS A 184 10.50 15.06 -19.51
CA LYS A 184 9.16 15.57 -19.79
C LYS A 184 8.55 16.17 -18.52
N PRO A 185 7.74 17.24 -18.63
CA PRO A 185 7.10 17.86 -17.49
C PRO A 185 6.15 16.89 -16.77
N PRO A 186 5.90 17.05 -15.46
CA PRO A 186 4.94 16.23 -14.74
C PRO A 186 3.54 16.34 -15.35
N LYS A 187 2.77 15.25 -15.27
CA LYS A 187 1.35 15.26 -15.59
C LYS A 187 0.59 15.75 -14.37
N VAL A 188 -0.33 16.69 -14.60
CA VAL A 188 -1.23 17.22 -13.57
C VAL A 188 -2.57 16.48 -13.65
N LYS A 189 -3.19 16.26 -12.48
CA LYS A 189 -4.52 15.66 -12.37
C LYS A 189 -5.54 16.57 -13.06
N ILE A 190 -6.32 16.01 -13.98
CA ILE A 190 -7.42 16.73 -14.63
C ILE A 190 -8.57 16.79 -13.63
N SER A 191 -8.99 18.01 -13.26
CA SER A 191 -10.08 18.23 -12.33
C SER A 191 -11.41 17.71 -12.89
N GLY A 192 -12.26 17.14 -12.02
CA GLY A 192 -13.60 16.67 -12.38
C GLY A 192 -13.71 15.22 -12.92
N GLN A 193 -12.60 14.53 -13.20
CA GLN A 193 -12.65 13.11 -13.63
C GLN A 193 -13.19 12.18 -12.52
N THR A 194 -12.75 12.39 -11.28
CA THR A 194 -13.24 11.64 -10.11
C THR A 194 -14.76 11.73 -9.99
N ILE A 195 -15.32 12.94 -10.09
CA ILE A 195 -16.78 13.17 -10.02
C ILE A 195 -17.52 12.34 -11.07
N LYS A 196 -17.07 12.35 -12.33
CA LYS A 196 -17.74 11.59 -13.41
C LYS A 196 -17.75 10.08 -13.14
N ILE A 197 -16.62 9.53 -12.68
CA ILE A 197 -16.49 8.10 -12.38
C ILE A 197 -17.33 7.71 -11.17
N VAL A 198 -17.25 8.49 -10.09
CA VAL A 198 -18.05 8.28 -8.88
C VAL A 198 -19.53 8.36 -9.22
N THR A 199 -19.95 9.33 -10.03
CA THR A 199 -21.32 9.44 -10.52
C THR A 199 -21.76 8.19 -11.26
N PHE A 200 -20.94 7.69 -12.19
CA PHE A 200 -21.26 6.49 -12.95
C PHE A 200 -21.45 5.26 -12.05
N ILE A 201 -20.47 4.97 -11.20
CA ILE A 201 -20.50 3.78 -10.32
C ILE A 201 -21.67 3.86 -9.33
N THR A 202 -21.85 5.03 -8.70
CA THR A 202 -22.92 5.23 -7.70
C THR A 202 -24.29 5.09 -8.35
N SER A 203 -24.46 5.56 -9.59
CA SER A 203 -25.71 5.40 -10.33
C SER A 203 -26.09 3.93 -10.53
N MET A 204 -25.12 3.10 -10.92
CA MET A 204 -25.34 1.66 -11.12
C MET A 204 -25.73 0.99 -9.80
N LEU A 205 -25.02 1.29 -8.71
CA LEU A 205 -25.31 0.73 -7.39
C LEU A 205 -26.69 1.13 -6.87
N LEU A 206 -27.09 2.40 -7.02
CA LEU A 206 -28.42 2.85 -6.62
C LEU A 206 -29.52 2.15 -7.44
N SER A 207 -29.30 1.95 -8.75
CA SER A 207 -30.27 1.23 -9.58
C SER A 207 -30.44 -0.23 -9.18
N LEU A 208 -29.36 -0.87 -8.69
CA LEU A 208 -29.40 -2.23 -8.15
C LEU A 208 -30.10 -2.28 -6.79
N ALA A 209 -29.75 -1.37 -5.87
CA ALA A 209 -30.26 -1.35 -4.51
C ALA A 209 -31.73 -0.90 -4.42
N PHE A 210 -32.17 -0.05 -5.35
CA PHE A 210 -33.50 0.54 -5.37
C PHE A 210 -34.17 0.39 -6.75
N PRO A 211 -34.66 -0.81 -7.13
CA PRO A 211 -35.16 -1.09 -8.48
C PRO A 211 -36.34 -0.21 -8.93
N HIS A 212 -37.13 0.31 -7.98
CA HIS A 212 -38.27 1.19 -8.27
C HIS A 212 -37.88 2.66 -8.46
N LEU A 213 -36.62 3.03 -8.18
CA LEU A 213 -36.10 4.37 -8.38
C LEU A 213 -35.67 4.52 -9.84
N LYS A 214 -36.20 5.54 -10.53
CA LYS A 214 -35.87 5.81 -11.92
C LYS A 214 -34.52 6.52 -12.04
N VAL A 215 -33.44 5.87 -11.63
CA VAL A 215 -32.09 6.47 -11.64
C VAL A 215 -31.73 6.95 -13.05
N TRP A 216 -31.45 8.24 -13.18
CA TRP A 216 -31.35 8.92 -14.47
C TRP A 216 -30.30 8.29 -15.42
N LEU A 217 -29.06 8.09 -14.94
CA LEU A 217 -27.96 7.68 -15.82
C LEU A 217 -28.12 6.27 -16.41
N PRO A 218 -28.45 5.21 -15.64
CA PRO A 218 -28.71 3.88 -16.19
C PRO A 218 -29.87 3.87 -17.18
N GLN A 219 -30.89 4.72 -16.99
CA GLN A 219 -32.01 4.84 -17.93
C GLN A 219 -31.60 5.47 -19.25
N VAL A 220 -30.83 6.57 -19.20
CA VAL A 220 -30.29 7.20 -20.42
C VAL A 220 -29.42 6.20 -21.19
N LEU A 221 -28.53 5.47 -20.51
CA LEU A 221 -27.70 4.45 -21.15
C LEU A 221 -28.53 3.31 -21.75
N ALA A 222 -29.55 2.84 -21.04
CA ALA A 222 -30.46 1.83 -21.57
C ALA A 222 -31.20 2.33 -22.82
N SER A 223 -31.66 3.58 -22.84
CA SER A 223 -32.31 4.16 -24.02
C SER A 223 -31.37 4.30 -25.22
N LEU A 224 -30.11 4.68 -25.00
CA LEU A 224 -29.10 4.79 -26.06
C LEU A 224 -28.69 3.43 -26.61
N SER A 225 -28.81 2.37 -25.80
CA SER A 225 -28.48 0.99 -26.20
C SER A 225 -29.57 0.28 -26.98
N ARG A 226 -30.80 0.82 -27.01
CA ARG A 226 -31.85 0.29 -27.87
C ARG A 226 -31.51 0.65 -29.31
N MET A 227 -31.31 -0.36 -30.17
CA MET A 227 -31.23 -0.14 -31.61
C MET A 227 -32.49 0.63 -32.06
N PRO A 228 -32.34 1.65 -32.92
CA PRO A 228 -33.48 2.36 -33.49
C PRO A 228 -34.38 1.44 -34.31
#